data_AF-A0AAN9IL49-F1
#
_entry.id   AF-A0AAN9IL49-F1
#
_cell.length_a   1.000
_cell.length_b   1.000
_cell.length_c   1.000
_cell.angle_alpha   90.00
_cell.angle_beta   90.00
_cell.angle_gamma   90.00
#
_symmetry.space_group_name_H-M   'P 1'
#
loop_
_entity.id
_entity.type
_entity.pdbx_description
1 polymer ?
#
loop_
_entity_poly.entity_id
_entity_poly.type
_entity_poly.pdbx_seq_one_letter_code
_entity_poly.pdbx_strand_id
1 'polypeptide(L)'
;MLRRHVQTIGNLLERVIQAHVAQLRGINTHFCVSYSTVSTCNELPRKLTRCERKPPVTSFNELKREARLKRKERQKAHEIILQPPENGLLVEHLIPIAHEVYAARRELLSCVSRLVNCTAIYTCSLCGEVHVGHPPHKIRTCDVRGSPSSKEHSWVKGGIEHVLPLVESFHLYDRIGRAVSHNEMLEVDRIPAIVELSVQAGFDIPEYPTRRRAFPVYCVAGRVIDFEKRFPKEISIGKDIDAHGFWYKKKRLDENTDSMATHSDDIQAIAVRGMKAWEKMCTGASRLMEKYAVQTCGYCPEIQVGPKGHRVRNCQAYKHQMRDGQHAWQEATINDLVPPVYVYHVRDQQPRKPLINELKRYYGVLPAVVELFAQAGAPVETHYASMMREDVVIPEMDEEKLAV
;
A
#
# COMPACT_ATOMS: atom_id res chain seq x y z
N MET A 1 2.71 -30.11 -61.57
CA MET A 1 3.36 -29.08 -62.41
C MET A 1 3.66 -27.90 -61.47
N LEU A 2 4.85 -27.73 -60.89
CA LEU A 2 6.18 -27.45 -61.45
C LEU A 2 6.29 -26.13 -62.26
N ARG A 3 6.74 -25.09 -61.54
CA ARG A 3 8.00 -24.33 -61.77
C ARG A 3 7.95 -22.94 -62.46
N ARG A 4 8.92 -22.09 -62.06
CA ARG A 4 9.41 -20.80 -62.66
C ARG A 4 8.61 -19.55 -62.27
N HIS A 5 9.16 -18.33 -62.11
CA HIS A 5 10.52 -17.73 -62.01
C HIS A 5 10.36 -16.27 -61.46
N VAL A 6 11.32 -15.45 -60.99
CA VAL A 6 12.79 -15.50 -60.78
C VAL A 6 13.18 -14.57 -59.58
N GLN A 7 14.46 -14.46 -59.19
CA GLN A 7 14.97 -13.44 -58.23
C GLN A 7 15.74 -12.31 -58.94
N THR A 8 15.57 -11.05 -58.50
CA THR A 8 16.57 -9.95 -58.58
C THR A 8 16.10 -8.86 -57.60
N ILE A 9 16.77 -8.55 -56.49
CA ILE A 9 18.08 -7.87 -56.31
C ILE A 9 18.12 -6.51 -57.03
N GLY A 10 18.21 -5.44 -56.23
CA GLY A 10 18.34 -4.05 -56.69
C GLY A 10 18.40 -3.10 -55.49
N ASN A 11 19.60 -2.84 -54.98
CA ASN A 11 19.82 -1.96 -53.83
C ASN A 11 19.52 -0.49 -54.19
N LEU A 12 18.90 0.24 -53.26
CA LEU A 12 19.10 1.69 -53.11
C LEU A 12 19.57 1.95 -51.68
N LEU A 13 20.77 2.51 -51.58
CA LEU A 13 21.55 2.69 -50.36
C LEU A 13 21.77 4.19 -50.16
N GLU A 14 21.92 4.61 -48.91
CA GLU A 14 22.32 5.97 -48.48
C GLU A 14 21.27 7.10 -48.62
N ARG A 15 21.25 8.15 -47.79
CA ARG A 15 21.72 8.43 -46.42
C ARG A 15 21.20 9.84 -46.08
N VAL A 16 20.58 10.08 -44.91
CA VAL A 16 20.78 11.29 -44.09
C VAL A 16 20.48 10.94 -42.61
N ILE A 17 21.26 11.50 -41.71
CA ILE A 17 21.22 11.32 -40.25
C ILE A 17 20.48 12.50 -39.61
N GLN A 18 19.50 12.28 -38.72
CA GLN A 18 19.45 12.94 -37.40
C GLN A 18 18.32 12.44 -36.48
N ALA A 19 18.54 12.67 -35.18
CA ALA A 19 17.75 12.16 -34.07
C ALA A 19 16.38 12.84 -33.92
N HIS A 20 15.41 12.11 -33.36
CA HIS A 20 14.87 12.54 -32.07
C HIS A 20 14.35 11.35 -31.23
N VAL A 21 15.01 11.09 -30.11
CA VAL A 21 14.43 10.38 -28.98
C VAL A 21 13.54 11.36 -28.22
N ALA A 22 12.27 11.03 -28.04
CA ALA A 22 11.45 11.26 -26.83
C ALA A 22 9.94 11.26 -27.15
N GLN A 23 9.21 10.29 -26.60
CA GLN A 23 7.95 10.58 -25.88
C GLN A 23 7.55 9.40 -24.98
N LEU A 24 8.17 9.43 -23.80
CA LEU A 24 7.71 8.88 -22.52
C LEU A 24 6.38 8.11 -22.53
N ARG A 25 6.43 6.78 -22.63
CA ARG A 25 5.42 5.95 -21.95
C ARG A 25 5.71 5.97 -20.46
N GLY A 26 4.79 6.52 -19.68
CA GLY A 26 4.95 6.72 -18.24
C GLY A 26 5.34 5.44 -17.51
N ILE A 27 6.50 5.48 -16.86
CA ILE A 27 6.97 4.45 -15.95
C ILE A 27 6.19 4.61 -14.65
N ASN A 28 5.04 3.94 -14.54
CA ASN A 28 4.32 3.83 -13.28
C ASN A 28 4.78 2.56 -12.53
N THR A 29 6.09 2.46 -12.28
CA THR A 29 6.66 1.43 -11.39
C THR A 29 6.45 1.85 -9.94
N HIS A 30 5.22 1.69 -9.45
CA HIS A 30 5.00 1.62 -8.02
C HIS A 30 5.71 0.37 -7.50
N PHE A 31 6.94 0.53 -7.03
CA PHE A 31 7.72 -0.49 -6.33
C PHE A 31 7.13 -0.72 -4.92
N CYS A 32 5.87 -1.17 -4.85
CA CYS A 32 5.25 -1.60 -3.61
C CYS A 32 5.82 -2.98 -3.24
N VAL A 33 7.01 -2.94 -2.65
CA VAL A 33 7.72 -4.11 -2.11
C VAL A 33 7.00 -4.58 -0.86
N SER A 34 6.52 -5.83 -0.88
CA SER A 34 5.99 -6.47 0.33
C SER A 34 7.14 -7.03 1.17
N TYR A 35 7.09 -6.77 2.48
CA TYR A 35 8.01 -7.32 3.46
C TYR A 35 7.28 -8.36 4.33
N SER A 36 8.02 -9.33 4.84
CA SER A 36 7.51 -10.33 5.77
C SER A 36 8.00 -10.03 7.18
N THR A 37 7.06 -9.92 8.11
CA THR A 37 7.30 -9.94 9.56
C THR A 37 6.99 -11.35 10.07
N VAL A 38 7.97 -12.26 10.05
CA VAL A 38 7.79 -13.59 10.62
C VAL A 38 7.97 -13.51 12.13
N SER A 39 7.00 -14.07 12.87
CA SER A 39 7.00 -14.03 14.34
C SER A 39 8.03 -14.98 14.93
N THR A 40 9.25 -14.49 15.13
CA THR A 40 10.12 -14.90 16.24
C THR A 40 11.01 -13.73 16.59
N CYS A 41 11.10 -13.38 17.88
CA CYS A 41 11.91 -12.25 18.32
C CYS A 41 13.37 -12.50 17.92
N ASN A 42 13.94 -11.62 17.08
CA ASN A 42 15.35 -11.45 16.65
C ASN A 42 15.56 -11.28 15.12
N GLU A 43 14.60 -11.65 14.26
CA GLU A 43 14.76 -11.49 12.80
C GLU A 43 14.24 -10.14 12.27
N LEU A 44 15.10 -9.39 11.57
CA LEU A 44 14.72 -8.13 10.91
C LEU A 44 13.77 -8.38 9.73
N PRO A 45 12.87 -7.44 9.38
CA PRO A 45 11.92 -7.60 8.28
C PRO A 45 12.60 -7.89 6.95
N ARG A 46 12.23 -9.00 6.31
CA ARG A 46 12.81 -9.42 5.03
C ARG A 46 11.92 -9.03 3.84
N LYS A 47 12.55 -8.47 2.80
CA LYS A 47 11.94 -8.25 1.47
C LYS A 47 11.54 -9.59 0.84
N LEU A 48 10.26 -9.75 0.50
CA LEU A 48 9.77 -10.96 -0.18
C LEU A 48 10.29 -11.02 -1.62
N THR A 49 10.64 -12.22 -2.09
CA THR A 49 10.96 -12.45 -3.50
C THR A 49 9.68 -12.50 -4.35
N ARG A 50 9.79 -12.21 -5.66
CA ARG A 50 8.63 -12.20 -6.59
C ARG A 50 7.85 -13.53 -6.66
N CYS A 51 8.47 -14.62 -6.24
CA CYS A 51 7.89 -15.97 -6.24
C CYS A 51 7.34 -16.42 -4.88
N GLU A 52 7.75 -15.76 -3.79
CA GLU A 52 7.23 -16.02 -2.45
C GLU A 52 5.78 -15.54 -2.33
N ARG A 53 4.98 -16.28 -1.56
CA ARG A 53 3.63 -15.86 -1.17
C ARG A 53 3.74 -15.12 0.17
N LYS A 54 3.03 -14.01 0.33
CA LYS A 54 2.81 -13.37 1.63
C LYS A 54 2.29 -14.40 2.64
N PRO A 55 2.85 -14.48 3.86
CA PRO A 55 2.31 -15.36 4.92
C PRO A 55 0.80 -15.11 5.10
N PRO A 56 -0.04 -16.15 5.16
CA PRO A 56 -1.45 -15.97 5.43
C PRO A 56 -1.67 -15.72 6.93
N VAL A 57 -2.58 -14.81 7.29
CA VAL A 57 -2.95 -14.53 8.68
C VAL A 57 -3.55 -15.78 9.34
N THR A 58 -4.58 -16.36 8.70
CA THR A 58 -5.19 -17.63 9.10
C THR A 58 -4.53 -18.82 8.42
N SER A 59 -4.37 -19.95 9.13
CA SER A 59 -3.78 -21.15 8.52
C SER A 59 -4.70 -21.78 7.45
N PHE A 60 -4.13 -22.37 6.39
CA PHE A 60 -4.94 -23.03 5.34
C PHE A 60 -5.82 -24.18 5.85
N ASN A 61 -5.43 -24.83 6.95
CA ASN A 61 -6.20 -25.92 7.55
C ASN A 61 -7.44 -25.39 8.28
N GLU A 62 -7.31 -24.25 8.94
CA GLU A 62 -8.38 -23.53 9.60
C GLU A 62 -9.36 -22.92 8.59
N LEU A 63 -8.86 -22.26 7.54
CA LEU A 63 -9.70 -21.78 6.43
C LEU A 63 -10.51 -22.92 5.78
N LYS A 64 -9.92 -24.12 5.63
CA LYS A 64 -10.64 -25.33 5.17
C LYS A 64 -11.68 -25.81 6.18
N ARG A 65 -11.40 -25.76 7.48
CA ARG A 65 -12.33 -26.12 8.57
C ARG A 65 -13.54 -25.18 8.55
N GLU A 66 -13.31 -23.87 8.54
CA GLU A 66 -14.36 -22.86 8.43
C GLU A 66 -15.22 -23.03 7.18
N ALA A 67 -14.60 -23.20 6.00
CA ALA A 67 -15.34 -23.37 4.76
C ALA A 67 -16.26 -24.61 4.80
N ARG A 68 -15.83 -25.69 5.46
CA ARG A 68 -16.65 -26.89 5.70
C ARG A 68 -17.82 -26.60 6.66
N LEU A 69 -17.60 -25.84 7.73
CA LEU A 69 -18.66 -25.43 8.66
C LEU A 69 -19.67 -24.50 7.98
N LYS A 70 -19.21 -23.42 7.32
CA LYS A 70 -20.04 -22.50 6.53
C LYS A 70 -20.83 -23.24 5.43
N ARG A 71 -20.30 -24.33 4.84
CA ARG A 71 -21.04 -25.19 3.90
C ARG A 71 -22.14 -26.02 4.58
N LYS A 72 -21.89 -26.58 5.78
CA LYS A 72 -22.91 -27.32 6.55
C LYS A 72 -24.05 -26.41 7.00
N GLU A 73 -23.75 -25.20 7.50
CA GLU A 73 -24.79 -24.25 7.92
C GLU A 73 -25.70 -23.83 6.76
N ARG A 74 -25.13 -23.57 5.56
CA ARG A 74 -25.93 -23.27 4.35
C ARG A 74 -26.90 -24.38 3.95
N GLN A 75 -26.63 -25.64 4.30
CA GLN A 75 -27.52 -26.77 4.00
C GLN A 75 -28.76 -26.80 4.91
N LYS A 76 -28.73 -26.17 6.08
CA LYS A 76 -29.85 -26.20 7.03
C LYS A 76 -31.04 -25.34 6.59
N ALA A 77 -30.89 -24.48 5.59
CA ALA A 77 -31.94 -23.58 5.07
C ALA A 77 -32.60 -22.63 6.10
N HIS A 78 -31.96 -22.39 7.24
CA HIS A 78 -32.39 -21.40 8.23
C HIS A 78 -31.85 -20.00 7.88
N GLU A 79 -32.40 -18.99 8.55
CA GLU A 79 -31.87 -17.63 8.55
C GLU A 79 -30.57 -17.55 9.35
N ILE A 80 -29.59 -16.83 8.82
CA ILE A 80 -28.32 -16.52 9.49
C ILE A 80 -28.35 -15.02 9.84
N ILE A 81 -28.42 -14.73 11.14
CA ILE A 81 -28.36 -13.36 11.66
C ILE A 81 -26.93 -12.84 11.48
N LEU A 82 -26.76 -11.90 10.55
CA LEU A 82 -25.49 -11.22 10.31
C LEU A 82 -25.31 -10.07 11.31
N GLN A 83 -24.09 -9.90 11.82
CA GLN A 83 -23.72 -8.79 12.70
C GLN A 83 -23.24 -7.59 11.88
N PRO A 84 -23.28 -6.36 12.40
CA PRO A 84 -22.59 -5.24 11.78
C PRO A 84 -21.08 -5.49 11.73
N PRO A 85 -20.39 -5.25 10.59
CA PRO A 85 -20.93 -4.63 9.38
C PRO A 85 -21.28 -5.63 8.24
N GLU A 86 -21.28 -6.94 8.50
CA GLU A 86 -21.68 -7.97 7.52
C GLU A 86 -23.14 -7.84 7.09
N ASN A 87 -24.01 -7.35 7.98
CA ASN A 87 -25.40 -7.02 7.68
C ASN A 87 -25.60 -5.68 6.94
N GLY A 88 -24.52 -4.98 6.58
CA GLY A 88 -24.56 -3.73 5.82
C GLY A 88 -24.88 -2.47 6.65
N LEU A 89 -25.09 -2.59 7.97
CA LEU A 89 -25.12 -1.46 8.90
C LEU A 89 -23.69 -1.04 9.27
N LEU A 90 -23.54 0.21 9.72
CA LEU A 90 -22.28 0.69 10.30
C LEU A 90 -22.09 0.16 11.73
N VAL A 91 -20.85 0.04 12.15
CA VAL A 91 -20.48 -0.21 13.56
C VAL A 91 -20.30 1.15 14.25
N GLU A 92 -21.31 1.59 15.01
CA GLU A 92 -21.40 2.97 15.55
C GLU A 92 -20.12 3.43 16.28
N HIS A 93 -19.58 2.62 17.18
CA HIS A 93 -18.37 2.95 17.95
C HIS A 93 -17.08 3.00 17.12
N LEU A 94 -17.11 2.56 15.87
CA LEU A 94 -15.98 2.66 14.93
C LEU A 94 -16.08 3.89 14.01
N ILE A 95 -17.23 4.59 13.95
CA ILE A 95 -17.40 5.80 13.14
C ILE A 95 -16.42 6.92 13.59
N PRO A 96 -16.27 7.25 14.89
CA PRO A 96 -15.30 8.27 15.30
C PRO A 96 -13.86 7.89 14.91
N ILE A 97 -13.51 6.60 15.00
CA ILE A 97 -12.20 6.09 14.60
C ILE A 97 -11.96 6.27 13.10
N ALA A 98 -12.99 6.09 12.26
CA ALA A 98 -12.90 6.34 10.82
C ALA A 98 -12.54 7.80 10.50
N HIS A 99 -13.16 8.75 11.21
CA HIS A 99 -12.82 10.17 11.12
C HIS A 99 -11.39 10.45 11.63
N GLU A 100 -11.00 9.85 12.75
CA GLU A 100 -9.66 9.98 13.32
C GLU A 100 -8.55 9.45 12.41
N VAL A 101 -8.75 8.28 11.77
CA VAL A 101 -7.83 7.69 10.80
C VAL A 101 -7.67 8.58 9.57
N TYR A 102 -8.78 9.10 9.03
CA TYR A 102 -8.73 10.01 7.90
C TYR A 102 -8.04 11.35 8.23
N ALA A 103 -8.32 11.91 9.41
CA ALA A 103 -7.66 13.13 9.89
C ALA A 103 -6.16 12.92 10.11
N ALA A 104 -5.77 11.85 10.82
CA ALA A 104 -4.37 11.48 11.05
C ALA A 104 -3.62 11.25 9.73
N ARG A 105 -4.26 10.63 8.73
CA ARG A 105 -3.68 10.50 7.38
C ARG A 105 -3.37 11.86 6.74
N ARG A 106 -4.28 12.83 6.84
CA ARG A 106 -4.07 14.18 6.27
C ARG A 106 -2.92 14.90 6.95
N GLU A 107 -2.85 14.82 8.28
CA GLU A 107 -1.75 15.40 9.08
C GLU A 107 -0.41 14.74 8.75
N LEU A 108 -0.36 13.41 8.66
CA LEU A 108 0.82 12.65 8.26
C LEU A 108 1.35 13.10 6.88
N LEU A 109 0.47 13.16 5.87
CA LEU A 109 0.86 13.58 4.52
C LEU A 109 1.42 15.02 4.50
N SER A 110 0.79 15.92 5.26
CA SER A 110 1.28 17.29 5.43
C SER A 110 2.68 17.31 6.06
N CYS A 111 2.89 16.60 7.17
CA CYS A 111 4.19 16.55 7.85
C CYS A 111 5.28 15.96 6.96
N VAL A 112 5.01 14.84 6.27
CA VAL A 112 5.98 14.22 5.34
C VAL A 112 6.29 15.14 4.16
N SER A 113 5.29 15.78 3.54
CA SER A 113 5.53 16.71 2.42
C SER A 113 6.44 17.88 2.78
N ARG A 114 6.44 18.31 4.05
CA ARG A 114 7.30 19.38 4.55
C ARG A 114 8.71 18.86 4.82
N LEU A 115 8.85 17.72 5.48
CA LEU A 115 10.16 17.15 5.83
C LEU A 115 10.94 16.60 4.63
N VAL A 116 10.27 16.12 3.58
CA VAL A 116 10.90 15.70 2.31
C VAL A 116 11.68 16.84 1.62
N ASN A 117 11.38 18.11 1.95
CA ASN A 117 12.13 19.27 1.45
C ASN A 117 13.36 19.61 2.31
N CYS A 118 13.42 19.14 3.56
CA CYS A 118 14.51 19.42 4.51
C CYS A 118 15.49 18.24 4.64
N THR A 119 14.97 17.01 4.65
CA THR A 119 15.75 15.77 4.78
C THR A 119 15.94 15.13 3.42
N ALA A 120 17.18 14.81 3.06
CA ALA A 120 17.46 14.13 1.81
C ALA A 120 16.91 12.70 1.81
N ILE A 121 16.22 12.32 0.74
CA ILE A 121 15.76 10.95 0.51
C ILE A 121 16.36 10.48 -0.82
N TYR A 122 16.90 9.27 -0.80
CA TYR A 122 17.50 8.62 -1.94
C TYR A 122 16.78 7.32 -2.25
N THR A 123 16.64 7.02 -3.54
CA THR A 123 16.14 5.73 -4.02
C THR A 123 17.12 5.15 -5.04
N CYS A 124 17.33 3.84 -5.01
CA CYS A 124 18.16 3.17 -5.99
C CYS A 124 17.38 2.96 -7.28
N SER A 125 17.81 3.64 -8.34
CA SER A 125 17.21 3.61 -9.69
C SER A 125 17.08 2.20 -10.31
N LEU A 126 17.76 1.20 -9.76
CA LEU A 126 17.73 -0.19 -10.22
C LEU A 126 16.80 -1.08 -9.37
N CYS A 127 17.01 -1.15 -8.06
CA CYS A 127 16.34 -2.12 -7.18
C CYS A 127 15.21 -1.54 -6.30
N GLY A 128 15.02 -0.21 -6.31
CA GLY A 128 14.05 0.49 -5.48
C GLY A 128 14.35 0.46 -3.98
N GLU A 129 15.60 0.18 -3.57
CA GLU A 129 16.03 0.34 -2.17
C GLU A 129 16.01 1.84 -1.82
N VAL A 130 15.57 2.18 -0.61
CA VAL A 130 15.38 3.57 -0.16
C VAL A 130 16.34 3.85 0.98
N HIS A 131 16.86 5.07 1.04
CA HIS A 131 17.64 5.59 2.14
C HIS A 131 17.15 6.99 2.50
N VAL A 132 17.12 7.29 3.80
CA VAL A 132 16.77 8.59 4.35
C VAL A 132 18.02 9.14 5.03
N GLY A 133 18.34 10.41 4.79
CA GLY A 133 19.56 11.06 5.24
C GLY A 133 20.59 11.28 4.12
N HIS A 134 21.65 12.02 4.45
CA HIS A 134 22.80 12.27 3.57
C HIS A 134 24.10 12.17 4.38
N PRO A 135 25.18 11.57 3.84
CA PRO A 135 25.30 10.93 2.53
C PRO A 135 24.69 9.52 2.48
N PRO A 136 24.21 9.05 1.31
CA PRO A 136 23.59 7.74 1.19
C PRO A 136 24.56 6.59 1.44
N HIS A 137 24.00 5.45 1.90
CA HIS A 137 24.80 4.30 2.30
C HIS A 137 25.57 3.63 1.17
N LYS A 138 26.69 3.00 1.55
CA LYS A 138 27.59 2.21 0.70
C LYS A 138 27.40 0.69 0.85
N ILE A 139 26.34 0.26 1.55
CA ILE A 139 25.96 -1.15 1.70
C ILE A 139 25.70 -1.77 0.31
N ARG A 140 26.26 -2.96 0.06
CA ARG A 140 26.32 -3.63 -1.25
C ARG A 140 25.20 -4.66 -1.42
N THR A 141 23.95 -4.17 -1.44
CA THR A 141 22.71 -4.97 -1.52
C THR A 141 21.98 -4.89 -2.86
N CYS A 142 22.51 -4.19 -3.86
CA CYS A 142 21.87 -4.08 -5.17
C CYS A 142 21.98 -5.41 -5.94
N ASP A 143 20.91 -6.22 -5.91
CA ASP A 143 20.85 -7.53 -6.56
C ASP A 143 19.62 -7.64 -7.48
N VAL A 144 19.67 -6.93 -8.61
CA VAL A 144 18.66 -6.97 -9.68
C VAL A 144 19.32 -7.01 -11.06
N ARG A 145 18.52 -7.28 -12.10
CA ARG A 145 19.02 -7.28 -13.47
C ARG A 145 19.49 -5.87 -13.87
N GLY A 146 20.79 -5.73 -14.12
CA GLY A 146 21.45 -4.45 -14.42
C GLY A 146 22.23 -3.85 -13.25
N SER A 147 22.23 -4.46 -12.06
CA SER A 147 23.12 -4.09 -10.97
C SER A 147 24.61 -4.25 -11.36
N PRO A 148 25.51 -3.36 -10.85
CA PRO A 148 26.94 -3.50 -11.05
C PRO A 148 27.49 -4.73 -10.33
N SER A 149 28.65 -5.23 -10.76
CA SER A 149 29.34 -6.35 -10.10
C SER A 149 29.73 -6.07 -8.64
N SER A 150 29.90 -4.79 -8.27
CA SER A 150 30.12 -4.36 -6.88
C SER A 150 28.87 -4.46 -5.99
N LYS A 151 27.68 -4.72 -6.55
CA LYS A 151 26.36 -4.67 -5.89
C LYS A 151 26.05 -3.33 -5.20
N GLU A 152 26.72 -2.26 -5.61
CA GLU A 152 26.48 -0.90 -5.11
C GLU A 152 25.21 -0.29 -5.72
N HIS A 153 24.59 0.64 -4.99
CA HIS A 153 23.34 1.28 -5.38
C HIS A 153 23.57 2.51 -6.25
N SER A 154 22.76 2.65 -7.29
CA SER A 154 22.73 3.84 -8.17
C SER A 154 21.67 4.82 -7.68
N TRP A 155 22.06 5.63 -6.69
CA TRP A 155 21.18 6.57 -5.98
C TRP A 155 20.70 7.73 -6.85
N VAL A 156 19.39 7.99 -6.83
CA VAL A 156 18.74 9.21 -7.34
C VAL A 156 17.88 9.84 -6.24
N LYS A 157 17.49 11.11 -6.39
CA LYS A 157 16.61 11.79 -5.42
C LYS A 157 15.24 11.11 -5.39
N GLY A 158 14.81 10.70 -4.20
CA GLY A 158 13.48 10.16 -3.93
C GLY A 158 12.46 11.23 -3.51
N GLY A 159 11.22 10.80 -3.29
CA GLY A 159 10.06 11.63 -2.95
C GLY A 159 9.13 10.96 -1.94
N ILE A 160 7.92 11.53 -1.75
CA ILE A 160 6.94 11.09 -0.75
C ILE A 160 6.55 9.63 -0.99
N GLU A 161 6.34 9.24 -2.25
CA GLU A 161 5.96 7.90 -2.70
C GLU A 161 6.99 6.80 -2.38
N HIS A 162 8.25 7.18 -2.11
CA HIS A 162 9.31 6.26 -1.67
C HIS A 162 9.32 6.05 -0.15
N VAL A 163 8.73 6.97 0.62
CA VAL A 163 8.64 6.92 2.09
C VAL A 163 7.28 6.38 2.56
N LEU A 164 6.22 6.78 1.85
CA LEU A 164 4.83 6.38 2.04
C LEU A 164 4.25 5.90 0.70
N PRO A 165 4.47 4.62 0.31
CA PRO A 165 3.90 4.07 -0.91
C PRO A 165 2.37 4.09 -0.85
N LEU A 166 1.75 4.54 -1.94
CA LEU A 166 0.31 4.53 -2.06
C LEU A 166 -0.18 3.13 -2.44
N VAL A 167 -1.05 2.55 -1.61
CA VAL A 167 -1.86 1.38 -1.96
C VAL A 167 -3.29 1.84 -2.18
N GLU A 168 -3.90 1.37 -3.26
CA GLU A 168 -5.26 1.74 -3.68
C GLU A 168 -6.19 0.52 -3.69
N SER A 169 -7.45 0.77 -3.34
CA SER A 169 -8.57 -0.16 -3.46
C SER A 169 -9.58 0.39 -4.46
N PHE A 170 -10.34 -0.48 -5.13
CA PHE A 170 -11.57 -0.01 -5.80
C PHE A 170 -12.56 0.47 -4.74
N HIS A 171 -13.22 1.59 -5.03
CA HIS A 171 -14.29 2.14 -4.21
C HIS A 171 -15.56 1.27 -4.31
N LEU A 172 -16.18 0.94 -3.17
CA LEU A 172 -17.40 0.13 -3.14
C LEU A 172 -18.63 0.93 -2.68
N TYR A 173 -19.40 1.45 -3.65
CA TYR A 173 -20.72 2.07 -3.39
C TYR A 173 -21.63 1.17 -2.53
N ASP A 174 -21.66 -0.15 -2.79
CA ASP A 174 -22.35 -1.13 -1.95
C ASP A 174 -21.45 -2.33 -1.63
N ARG A 175 -20.87 -2.32 -0.43
CA ARG A 175 -20.04 -3.41 0.12
C ARG A 175 -20.69 -4.79 0.08
N ILE A 176 -22.00 -4.86 0.31
CA ILE A 176 -22.73 -6.13 0.36
C ILE A 176 -22.93 -6.69 -1.06
N GLY A 177 -22.85 -5.81 -2.06
CA GLY A 177 -23.07 -6.06 -3.48
C GLY A 177 -22.04 -6.99 -4.15
N ARG A 178 -21.97 -6.92 -5.49
CA ARG A 178 -21.01 -7.71 -6.26
C ARG A 178 -19.60 -7.17 -6.06
N ALA A 179 -18.61 -8.05 -6.07
CA ALA A 179 -17.22 -7.62 -6.20
C ALA A 179 -16.97 -7.07 -7.60
N VAL A 180 -16.19 -5.99 -7.71
CA VAL A 180 -15.84 -5.33 -8.98
C VAL A 180 -15.31 -6.35 -9.98
N SER A 181 -15.95 -6.45 -11.13
CA SER A 181 -15.58 -7.33 -12.23
C SER A 181 -14.47 -6.74 -13.09
N HIS A 182 -13.91 -7.56 -13.98
CA HIS A 182 -12.87 -7.11 -14.90
C HIS A 182 -13.38 -6.04 -15.89
N ASN A 183 -14.65 -6.12 -16.28
CA ASN A 183 -15.23 -5.26 -17.32
C ASN A 183 -15.53 -3.85 -16.77
N GLU A 184 -16.09 -3.76 -15.56
CA GLU A 184 -16.41 -2.48 -14.91
C GLU A 184 -15.19 -1.81 -14.23
N MET A 185 -13.98 -2.40 -14.36
CA MET A 185 -12.75 -1.88 -13.73
C MET A 185 -12.41 -0.43 -14.13
N LEU A 186 -12.70 -0.05 -15.39
CA LEU A 186 -12.43 1.30 -15.89
C LEU A 186 -13.54 2.30 -15.54
N GLU A 187 -14.66 1.81 -15.00
CA GLU A 187 -15.83 2.60 -14.62
C GLU A 187 -15.86 2.88 -13.11
N VAL A 188 -15.16 2.07 -12.31
CA VAL A 188 -15.09 2.19 -10.85
C VAL A 188 -13.78 2.84 -10.42
N ASP A 189 -13.89 3.94 -9.66
CA ASP A 189 -12.74 4.68 -9.15
C ASP A 189 -11.86 3.84 -8.21
N ARG A 190 -10.55 4.10 -8.28
CA ARG A 190 -9.57 3.63 -7.31
C ARG A 190 -9.23 4.77 -6.36
N ILE A 191 -9.30 4.51 -5.06
CA ILE A 191 -8.94 5.47 -4.02
C ILE A 191 -7.94 4.85 -3.03
N PRO A 192 -7.20 5.65 -2.24
CA PRO A 192 -6.25 5.10 -1.27
C PRO A 192 -6.94 4.10 -0.35
N ALA A 193 -6.38 2.91 -0.17
CA ALA A 193 -7.08 1.81 0.50
C ALA A 193 -7.45 2.13 1.96
N ILE A 194 -6.64 2.92 2.66
CA ILE A 194 -6.96 3.43 4.00
C ILE A 194 -8.09 4.47 4.01
N VAL A 195 -8.26 5.23 2.91
CA VAL A 195 -9.40 6.13 2.73
C VAL A 195 -10.66 5.32 2.47
N GLU A 196 -10.61 4.31 1.60
CA GLU A 196 -11.72 3.37 1.42
C GLU A 196 -12.09 2.66 2.73
N LEU A 197 -11.11 2.26 3.56
CA LEU A 197 -11.39 1.67 4.88
C LEU A 197 -12.13 2.66 5.80
N SER A 198 -11.70 3.93 5.83
CA SER A 198 -12.40 4.98 6.59
C SER A 198 -13.82 5.21 6.02
N VAL A 199 -13.96 5.26 4.69
CA VAL A 199 -15.24 5.47 4.01
C VAL A 199 -16.21 4.33 4.31
N GLN A 200 -15.73 3.08 4.22
CA GLN A 200 -16.50 1.91 4.64
C GLN A 200 -16.82 1.97 6.14
N ALA A 201 -15.92 2.46 7.00
CA ALA A 201 -16.15 2.57 8.43
C ALA A 201 -17.13 3.67 8.89
N GLY A 202 -17.59 4.54 7.98
CA GLY A 202 -18.59 5.56 8.25
C GLY A 202 -18.14 7.00 8.03
N PHE A 203 -16.91 7.21 7.55
CA PHE A 203 -16.50 8.53 7.05
C PHE A 203 -17.18 8.81 5.70
N ASP A 204 -17.80 9.97 5.52
CA ASP A 204 -18.46 10.32 4.25
C ASP A 204 -17.60 11.29 3.43
N ILE A 205 -17.42 10.97 2.14
CA ILE A 205 -16.74 11.81 1.15
C ILE A 205 -17.73 12.06 0.00
N PRO A 206 -18.14 13.32 -0.30
CA PRO A 206 -19.12 13.62 -1.34
C PRO A 206 -18.75 13.09 -2.73
N GLU A 207 -17.46 13.04 -3.04
CA GLU A 207 -16.91 12.53 -4.30
C GLU A 207 -16.98 10.99 -4.41
N TYR A 208 -17.04 10.27 -3.28
CA TYR A 208 -17.03 8.80 -3.21
C TYR A 208 -18.21 8.29 -2.34
N PRO A 209 -19.46 8.46 -2.81
CA PRO A 209 -20.65 8.14 -2.04
C PRO A 209 -20.78 6.64 -1.77
N THR A 210 -21.09 6.26 -0.52
CA THR A 210 -21.35 4.87 -0.14
C THR A 210 -22.78 4.71 0.35
N ARG A 211 -23.47 3.65 -0.07
CA ARG A 211 -24.82 3.32 0.40
C ARG A 211 -24.80 2.97 1.88
N ARG A 212 -25.25 3.90 2.73
CA ARG A 212 -25.58 3.67 4.14
C ARG A 212 -26.98 3.04 4.22
N ARG A 213 -27.12 1.91 4.91
CA ARG A 213 -28.43 1.26 5.13
C ARG A 213 -29.01 1.68 6.47
N ALA A 214 -30.33 1.81 6.53
CA ALA A 214 -31.06 1.97 7.78
C ALA A 214 -31.50 0.62 8.35
N PHE A 215 -31.70 -0.38 7.48
CA PHE A 215 -32.13 -1.72 7.87
C PHE A 215 -31.08 -2.78 7.47
N PRO A 216 -30.88 -3.83 8.30
CA PRO A 216 -29.91 -4.86 8.00
C PRO A 216 -30.33 -5.70 6.78
N VAL A 217 -29.34 -6.24 6.06
CA VAL A 217 -29.59 -7.33 5.11
C VAL A 217 -29.66 -8.68 5.82
N TYR A 218 -30.48 -9.57 5.30
CA TYR A 218 -30.72 -10.89 5.87
C TYR A 218 -30.06 -11.97 5.01
N CYS A 219 -29.57 -13.04 5.62
CA CYS A 219 -28.93 -14.14 4.91
C CYS A 219 -29.74 -15.44 5.08
N VAL A 220 -30.46 -15.86 4.04
CA VAL A 220 -31.29 -17.08 4.07
C VAL A 220 -30.70 -18.11 3.11
N ALA A 221 -30.34 -19.29 3.63
CA ALA A 221 -29.69 -20.37 2.87
C ALA A 221 -28.45 -19.92 2.05
N GLY A 222 -27.72 -18.90 2.53
CA GLY A 222 -26.55 -18.31 1.85
C GLY A 222 -26.87 -17.33 0.72
N ARG A 223 -28.14 -16.93 0.54
CA ARG A 223 -28.54 -15.81 -0.33
C ARG A 223 -28.78 -14.56 0.54
N VAL A 224 -28.24 -13.43 0.12
CA VAL A 224 -28.50 -12.14 0.78
C VAL A 224 -29.80 -11.55 0.25
N ILE A 225 -30.69 -11.15 1.17
CA ILE A 225 -31.96 -10.50 0.90
C ILE A 225 -31.88 -9.07 1.47
N ASP A 226 -32.01 -8.09 0.58
CA ASP A 226 -32.01 -6.67 0.87
C ASP A 226 -33.45 -6.15 0.69
N PHE A 227 -34.16 -5.93 1.80
CA PHE A 227 -35.57 -5.53 1.75
C PHE A 227 -35.74 -4.08 1.29
N GLU A 228 -34.81 -3.18 1.59
CA GLU A 228 -34.81 -1.80 1.06
C GLU A 228 -34.74 -1.81 -0.49
N LYS A 229 -33.95 -2.72 -1.07
CA LYS A 229 -33.89 -2.89 -2.54
C LYS A 229 -35.14 -3.55 -3.13
N ARG A 230 -35.82 -4.41 -2.37
CA ARG A 230 -37.02 -5.14 -2.81
C ARG A 230 -38.30 -4.31 -2.70
N PHE A 231 -38.34 -3.40 -1.74
CA PHE A 231 -39.41 -2.42 -1.54
C PHE A 231 -38.77 -1.04 -1.36
N PRO A 232 -38.40 -0.38 -2.48
CA PRO A 232 -37.91 0.99 -2.43
C PRO A 232 -38.96 1.86 -1.75
N LYS A 233 -38.59 2.56 -0.68
CA LYS A 233 -39.42 3.67 -0.20
C LYS A 233 -39.42 4.74 -1.29
N GLU A 234 -40.56 5.39 -1.52
CA GLU A 234 -40.66 6.61 -2.33
C GLU A 234 -39.99 7.79 -1.60
N ILE A 235 -38.67 7.68 -1.43
CA ILE A 235 -37.81 8.81 -1.12
C ILE A 235 -37.56 9.47 -2.47
N SER A 236 -37.97 10.74 -2.59
CA SER A 236 -37.87 11.53 -3.81
C SER A 236 -36.50 11.37 -4.45
N ILE A 237 -36.44 10.71 -5.61
CA ILE A 237 -35.22 10.52 -6.40
C ILE A 237 -34.74 11.90 -6.83
N GLY A 238 -33.77 12.44 -6.09
CA GLY A 238 -33.08 13.70 -6.36
C GLY A 238 -32.13 13.57 -7.54
N LYS A 239 -32.67 13.14 -8.69
CA LYS A 239 -31.97 12.56 -9.85
C LYS A 239 -31.25 11.25 -9.52
N ASP A 240 -31.07 10.44 -10.55
CA ASP A 240 -30.25 9.24 -10.47
C ASP A 240 -28.84 9.63 -10.00
N ILE A 241 -28.35 8.95 -8.95
CA ILE A 241 -26.93 9.03 -8.59
C ILE A 241 -26.20 8.25 -9.67
N ASP A 242 -25.77 8.99 -10.70
CA ASP A 242 -25.08 8.45 -11.86
C ASP A 242 -23.74 7.87 -11.40
N ALA A 243 -23.69 6.54 -11.22
CA ALA A 243 -22.47 5.81 -10.87
C ALA A 243 -21.43 5.85 -12.00
N HIS A 244 -21.77 6.47 -13.13
CA HIS A 244 -20.92 6.67 -14.30
C HIS A 244 -21.01 8.15 -14.72
N GLY A 245 -19.90 8.89 -14.68
CA GLY A 245 -19.90 10.28 -15.19
C GLY A 245 -18.85 11.24 -14.61
N PHE A 246 -18.12 10.87 -13.56
CA PHE A 246 -17.22 11.79 -12.86
C PHE A 246 -16.00 12.26 -13.71
N TRP A 247 -15.69 11.57 -14.81
CA TRP A 247 -14.58 11.87 -15.71
C TRP A 247 -14.56 13.28 -16.32
N TYR A 248 -15.71 13.98 -16.36
CA TYR A 248 -15.81 15.33 -16.94
C TYR A 248 -15.71 16.50 -15.95
N LYS A 249 -15.44 16.26 -14.67
CA LYS A 249 -15.19 17.33 -13.67
C LYS A 249 -13.86 17.23 -12.96
N LYS A 250 -12.79 16.91 -13.70
CA LYS A 250 -11.42 17.35 -13.36
C LYS A 250 -11.27 18.87 -13.58
N LYS A 251 -12.16 19.67 -13.01
CA LYS A 251 -11.94 21.11 -12.86
C LYS A 251 -10.92 21.26 -11.75
N ARG A 252 -9.83 21.97 -12.03
CA ARG A 252 -8.81 22.32 -11.03
C ARG A 252 -9.52 22.90 -9.81
N LEU A 253 -9.28 22.36 -8.62
CA LEU A 253 -9.45 23.15 -7.43
C LEU A 253 -8.19 24.02 -7.37
N ASP A 254 -8.34 25.26 -7.82
CA ASP A 254 -7.27 26.24 -7.77
C ASP A 254 -6.85 26.48 -6.32
N GLU A 255 -5.54 26.59 -6.12
CA GLU A 255 -4.91 27.82 -5.63
C GLU A 255 -5.84 28.80 -4.89
N ASN A 256 -6.22 28.45 -3.66
CA ASN A 256 -6.18 29.36 -2.52
C ASN A 256 -6.48 28.64 -1.19
N THR A 257 -5.43 28.19 -0.52
CA THR A 257 -5.37 28.25 0.94
C THR A 257 -4.11 29.03 1.29
N ASP A 258 -4.32 30.34 1.29
CA ASP A 258 -3.56 31.42 1.91
C ASP A 258 -2.09 31.12 2.26
N SER A 259 -1.20 31.71 1.47
CA SER A 259 0.25 31.75 1.72
C SER A 259 0.59 32.75 2.85
N MET A 260 0.04 32.54 4.05
CA MET A 260 0.29 33.38 5.23
C MET A 260 0.48 32.56 6.52
N ALA A 261 1.64 31.92 6.63
CA ALA A 261 2.29 31.67 7.92
C ALA A 261 3.78 31.35 7.72
N THR A 262 4.61 32.38 7.50
CA THR A 262 6.04 32.30 7.80
C THR A 262 6.24 32.25 9.32
N HIS A 263 5.97 31.10 9.91
CA HIS A 263 6.63 30.71 11.14
C HIS A 263 7.80 29.80 10.78
N SER A 264 8.92 30.00 11.49
CA SER A 264 9.98 29.00 11.62
C SER A 264 9.43 27.82 12.42
N ASP A 265 8.50 27.08 11.80
CA ASP A 265 7.94 25.86 12.34
C ASP A 265 9.10 24.89 12.59
N ASP A 266 9.38 24.67 13.86
CA ASP A 266 10.44 23.79 14.30
C ASP A 266 10.31 22.42 13.61
N ILE A 267 11.38 22.03 12.93
CA ILE A 267 11.47 20.76 12.19
C ILE A 267 11.16 19.59 13.13
N GLN A 268 11.60 19.68 14.39
CA GLN A 268 11.29 18.72 15.43
C GLN A 268 9.80 18.69 15.77
N ALA A 269 9.15 19.85 15.92
CA ALA A 269 7.70 19.91 16.15
C ALA A 269 6.87 19.34 14.98
N ILE A 270 7.30 19.54 13.72
CA ILE A 270 6.68 18.87 12.55
C ILE A 270 6.85 17.36 12.66
N ALA A 271 8.05 16.88 12.99
CA ALA A 271 8.36 15.46 13.09
C ALA A 271 7.59 14.76 14.22
N VAL A 272 7.47 15.39 15.39
CA VAL A 272 6.68 14.86 16.52
C VAL A 272 5.19 14.77 16.17
N ARG A 273 4.63 15.75 15.45
CA ARG A 273 3.25 15.65 14.94
C ARG A 273 3.11 14.53 13.92
N GLY A 274 4.06 14.42 13.00
CA GLY A 274 4.10 13.37 11.97
C GLY A 274 4.15 11.96 12.55
N MET A 275 4.99 11.73 13.57
CA MET A 275 5.10 10.44 14.26
C MET A 275 3.78 10.04 14.92
N LYS A 276 3.18 10.94 15.71
CA LYS A 276 1.87 10.73 16.35
C LYS A 276 0.76 10.48 15.33
N ALA A 277 0.80 11.18 14.19
CA ALA A 277 -0.16 10.99 13.10
C ALA A 277 0.03 9.61 12.42
N TRP A 278 1.27 9.13 12.24
CA TRP A 278 1.57 7.78 11.76
C TRP A 278 1.01 6.70 12.70
N GLU A 279 1.32 6.79 14.00
CA GLU A 279 0.87 5.85 15.02
C GLU A 279 -0.66 5.82 15.14
N LYS A 280 -1.29 7.00 15.24
CA LYS A 280 -2.75 7.14 15.31
C LYS A 280 -3.45 6.59 14.07
N MET A 281 -2.88 6.82 12.88
CA MET A 281 -3.39 6.28 11.63
C MET A 281 -3.30 4.74 11.60
N CYS A 282 -2.15 4.17 11.96
CA CYS A 282 -1.92 2.72 11.92
C CYS A 282 -2.71 1.95 13.00
N THR A 283 -2.76 2.47 14.23
CA THR A 283 -3.55 1.88 15.33
C THR A 283 -5.05 1.99 15.08
N GLY A 284 -5.53 3.16 14.63
CA GLY A 284 -6.92 3.35 14.25
C GLY A 284 -7.33 2.44 13.09
N ALA A 285 -6.53 2.36 12.03
CA ALA A 285 -6.80 1.46 10.90
C ALA A 285 -6.82 -0.02 11.31
N SER A 286 -5.93 -0.44 12.21
CA SER A 286 -5.94 -1.80 12.77
C SER A 286 -7.25 -2.11 13.51
N ARG A 287 -7.73 -1.18 14.34
CA ARG A 287 -9.03 -1.31 15.04
C ARG A 287 -10.23 -1.35 14.08
N LEU A 288 -10.15 -0.65 12.94
CA LEU A 288 -11.15 -0.79 11.89
C LEU A 288 -11.09 -2.18 11.24
N MET A 289 -9.90 -2.69 10.93
CA MET A 289 -9.71 -3.99 10.30
C MET A 289 -10.24 -5.18 11.12
N GLU A 290 -10.34 -5.06 12.46
CA GLU A 290 -10.99 -6.05 13.34
C GLU A 290 -12.47 -6.34 12.99
N LYS A 291 -13.17 -5.41 12.32
CA LYS A 291 -14.58 -5.53 11.92
C LYS A 291 -14.81 -5.34 10.42
N TYR A 292 -14.03 -4.46 9.80
CA TYR A 292 -14.12 -4.11 8.39
C TYR A 292 -13.10 -4.94 7.61
N ALA A 293 -13.57 -6.05 7.04
CA ALA A 293 -12.74 -6.97 6.28
C ALA A 293 -11.95 -6.24 5.16
N VAL A 294 -10.65 -6.53 5.08
CA VAL A 294 -9.74 -6.10 4.00
C VAL A 294 -9.06 -7.34 3.43
N GLN A 295 -8.91 -7.39 2.11
CA GLN A 295 -8.36 -8.53 1.37
C GLN A 295 -7.10 -8.10 0.63
N THR A 296 -6.03 -8.87 0.74
CA THR A 296 -4.76 -8.67 0.03
C THR A 296 -4.53 -9.80 -0.97
N CYS A 297 -3.90 -9.54 -2.11
CA CYS A 297 -3.40 -10.61 -2.96
C CYS A 297 -2.14 -11.21 -2.32
N GLY A 298 -2.12 -12.53 -2.11
CA GLY A 298 -0.96 -13.22 -1.54
C GLY A 298 0.34 -13.17 -2.36
N TYR A 299 0.35 -12.59 -3.56
CA TYR A 299 1.52 -12.55 -4.45
C TYR A 299 1.82 -11.18 -5.07
N CYS A 300 0.91 -10.21 -4.94
CA CYS A 300 1.08 -8.88 -5.54
C CYS A 300 0.56 -7.81 -4.56
N PRO A 301 0.91 -6.53 -4.74
CA PRO A 301 0.50 -5.46 -3.81
C PRO A 301 -0.96 -5.02 -3.94
N GLU A 302 -1.77 -5.69 -4.78
CA GLU A 302 -3.20 -5.39 -4.91
C GLU A 302 -3.97 -5.68 -3.61
N ILE A 303 -4.81 -4.74 -3.21
CA ILE A 303 -5.68 -4.83 -2.04
C ILE A 303 -7.12 -4.49 -2.43
N GLN A 304 -8.09 -5.01 -1.69
CA GLN A 304 -9.49 -4.62 -1.76
C GLN A 304 -10.03 -4.49 -0.34
N VAL A 305 -10.52 -3.31 0.01
CA VAL A 305 -11.35 -3.15 1.21
C VAL A 305 -12.73 -3.72 0.93
N GLY A 306 -13.28 -4.47 1.89
CA GLY A 306 -14.57 -5.14 1.79
C GLY A 306 -14.47 -6.68 1.92
N PRO A 307 -15.61 -7.37 2.12
CA PRO A 307 -15.67 -8.80 2.41
C PRO A 307 -15.35 -9.70 1.20
N LYS A 308 -15.15 -9.11 0.01
CA LYS A 308 -14.91 -9.83 -1.25
C LYS A 308 -13.82 -9.10 -2.01
N GLY A 309 -12.72 -9.78 -2.30
CA GLY A 309 -11.74 -9.28 -3.26
C GLY A 309 -12.33 -9.18 -4.67
N HIS A 310 -11.84 -8.21 -5.46
CA HIS A 310 -12.32 -7.98 -6.82
C HIS A 310 -11.98 -9.14 -7.78
N ARG A 311 -12.68 -9.19 -8.92
CA ARG A 311 -12.59 -10.23 -9.96
C ARG A 311 -11.81 -9.80 -11.21
N VAL A 312 -11.19 -8.62 -11.17
CA VAL A 312 -10.25 -8.15 -12.19
C VAL A 312 -9.12 -9.17 -12.43
N ARG A 313 -8.75 -9.38 -13.70
CA ARG A 313 -7.73 -10.32 -14.16
C ARG A 313 -6.37 -9.65 -14.46
N ASN A 314 -5.90 -8.81 -13.54
CA ASN A 314 -4.69 -7.99 -13.72
C ASN A 314 -3.49 -8.44 -12.84
N CYS A 315 -3.55 -9.59 -12.17
CA CYS A 315 -2.45 -10.07 -11.32
C CYS A 315 -1.22 -10.47 -12.17
N GLN A 316 -0.14 -9.69 -12.10
CA GLN A 316 1.11 -9.92 -12.87
C GLN A 316 2.17 -10.75 -12.11
N ALA A 317 1.80 -11.36 -10.99
CA ALA A 317 2.73 -12.04 -10.10
C ALA A 317 3.05 -13.49 -10.54
N TYR A 318 3.86 -14.17 -9.73
CA TYR A 318 4.20 -15.58 -9.95
C TYR A 318 2.93 -16.46 -10.01
N LYS A 319 2.91 -17.45 -10.91
CA LYS A 319 1.73 -18.29 -11.21
C LYS A 319 0.46 -17.51 -11.66
N HIS A 320 0.60 -16.39 -12.38
CA HIS A 320 -0.56 -15.70 -12.97
C HIS A 320 -1.24 -16.51 -14.09
N GLN A 321 -0.47 -17.19 -14.95
CA GLN A 321 -0.99 -17.98 -16.08
C GLN A 321 -1.97 -19.07 -15.63
N MET A 322 -1.62 -19.81 -14.57
CA MET A 322 -2.47 -20.86 -13.98
C MET A 322 -3.77 -20.34 -13.35
N ARG A 323 -3.91 -19.03 -13.20
CA ARG A 323 -5.04 -18.35 -12.55
C ARG A 323 -5.79 -17.41 -13.49
N ASP A 324 -5.44 -17.38 -14.78
CA ASP A 324 -6.07 -16.47 -15.75
C ASP A 324 -6.06 -15.00 -15.26
N GLY A 325 -4.89 -14.58 -14.75
CA GLY A 325 -4.70 -13.22 -14.19
C GLY A 325 -5.43 -12.93 -12.87
N GLN A 326 -6.12 -13.90 -12.26
CA GLN A 326 -6.88 -13.69 -11.02
C GLN A 326 -5.99 -13.63 -9.77
N HIS A 327 -6.41 -12.81 -8.80
CA HIS A 327 -5.76 -12.66 -7.51
C HIS A 327 -6.03 -13.86 -6.58
N ALA A 328 -5.02 -14.25 -5.78
CA ALA A 328 -5.24 -15.16 -4.66
C ALA A 328 -5.48 -14.33 -3.39
N TRP A 329 -6.74 -13.96 -3.18
CA TRP A 329 -7.18 -13.23 -2.01
C TRP A 329 -6.91 -13.99 -0.71
N GLN A 330 -6.44 -13.27 0.29
CA GLN A 330 -6.34 -13.67 1.68
C GLN A 330 -6.63 -12.44 2.55
N GLU A 331 -6.84 -12.65 3.85
CA GLU A 331 -6.95 -11.57 4.83
C GLU A 331 -5.70 -10.68 4.81
N ALA A 332 -5.91 -9.36 4.84
CA ALA A 332 -4.85 -8.36 4.84
C ALA A 332 -4.37 -8.02 6.25
N THR A 333 -3.08 -7.72 6.39
CA THR A 333 -2.50 -7.12 7.59
C THR A 333 -2.45 -5.60 7.48
N ILE A 334 -2.18 -4.88 8.58
CA ILE A 334 -1.92 -3.44 8.53
C ILE A 334 -0.76 -3.10 7.57
N ASN A 335 0.25 -3.98 7.48
CA ASN A 335 1.39 -3.86 6.56
C ASN A 335 1.04 -4.14 5.08
N ASP A 336 -0.16 -4.66 4.78
CA ASP A 336 -0.69 -4.69 3.41
C ASP A 336 -1.41 -3.39 3.05
N LEU A 337 -2.13 -2.81 4.01
CA LEU A 337 -2.90 -1.57 3.85
C LEU A 337 -1.99 -0.33 3.80
N VAL A 338 -0.96 -0.32 4.65
CA VAL A 338 0.03 0.76 4.80
C VAL A 338 1.42 0.11 4.80
N PRO A 339 1.98 -0.21 3.63
CA PRO A 339 3.21 -0.99 3.53
C PRO A 339 4.43 -0.20 4.04
N PRO A 340 5.12 -0.68 5.09
CA PRO A 340 6.35 -0.06 5.55
C PRO A 340 7.48 -0.31 4.55
N VAL A 341 8.11 0.77 4.08
CA VAL A 341 9.39 0.71 3.36
C VAL A 341 10.49 0.69 4.40
N TYR A 342 11.25 -0.39 4.50
CA TYR A 342 12.29 -0.51 5.52
C TYR A 342 13.65 0.03 5.05
N VAL A 343 14.29 0.85 5.88
CA VAL A 343 15.59 1.51 5.64
C VAL A 343 16.52 1.28 6.83
N TYR A 344 17.84 1.31 6.62
CA TYR A 344 18.81 1.15 7.71
C TYR A 344 18.78 2.33 8.67
N HIS A 345 18.88 2.03 9.97
CA HIS A 345 18.88 2.97 11.08
C HIS A 345 20.16 2.87 11.90
N VAL A 346 20.65 4.02 12.40
CA VAL A 346 21.71 4.14 13.42
C VAL A 346 21.35 5.30 14.33
N ARG A 347 21.39 5.07 15.65
CA ARG A 347 21.06 6.06 16.70
C ARG A 347 21.88 7.35 16.59
N ASP A 348 23.20 7.22 16.60
CA ASP A 348 24.15 8.35 16.55
C ASP A 348 24.79 8.45 15.16
N GLN A 349 24.04 8.98 14.19
CA GLN A 349 24.64 9.36 12.91
C GLN A 349 25.61 10.54 13.11
N GLN A 350 26.92 10.26 13.22
CA GLN A 350 27.93 11.30 13.00
C GLN A 350 27.68 11.89 11.60
N PRO A 351 27.35 13.19 11.45
CA PRO A 351 26.55 13.72 10.33
C PRO A 351 27.26 13.80 8.96
N ARG A 352 28.34 13.04 8.78
CA ARG A 352 29.16 12.97 7.56
C ARG A 352 29.67 11.56 7.20
N LYS A 353 29.44 10.53 8.02
CA LYS A 353 29.91 9.16 7.74
C LYS A 353 28.77 8.33 7.13
N PRO A 354 28.85 7.91 5.84
CA PRO A 354 27.86 7.00 5.26
C PRO A 354 27.94 5.63 5.92
N LEU A 355 26.80 4.96 6.06
CA LEU A 355 26.73 3.56 6.48
C LEU A 355 27.50 2.67 5.48
N ILE A 356 28.37 1.79 5.97
CA ILE A 356 29.27 0.97 5.15
C ILE A 356 28.81 -0.49 5.10
N ASN A 357 29.39 -1.29 4.20
CA ASN A 357 28.90 -2.65 3.95
C ASN A 357 29.34 -3.65 5.04
N GLU A 358 30.49 -3.42 5.63
CA GLU A 358 31.16 -4.27 6.62
C GLU A 358 30.31 -4.33 7.90
N LEU A 359 29.97 -3.15 8.42
CA LEU A 359 29.15 -2.97 9.63
C LEU A 359 27.65 -3.20 9.42
N LYS A 360 27.20 -3.57 8.20
CA LYS A 360 25.78 -3.83 7.87
C LYS A 360 25.09 -4.76 8.88
N ARG A 361 25.82 -5.75 9.39
CA ARG A 361 25.31 -6.74 10.35
C ARG A 361 24.94 -6.16 11.72
N TYR A 362 25.44 -4.97 12.08
CA TYR A 362 25.17 -4.29 13.35
C TYR A 362 24.04 -3.26 13.25
N TYR A 363 23.82 -2.68 12.06
CA TYR A 363 22.79 -1.66 11.88
C TYR A 363 21.37 -2.17 12.13
N GLY A 364 20.56 -1.31 12.72
CA GLY A 364 19.11 -1.48 12.84
C GLY A 364 18.39 -1.16 11.54
N VAL A 365 17.06 -1.28 11.57
CA VAL A 365 16.16 -1.02 10.45
C VAL A 365 14.87 -0.38 10.98
N LEU A 366 14.41 0.69 10.34
CA LEU A 366 13.14 1.36 10.64
C LEU A 366 12.28 1.52 9.38
N PRO A 367 10.95 1.69 9.50
CA PRO A 367 10.14 2.22 8.42
C PRO A 367 10.65 3.60 8.00
N ALA A 368 10.74 3.88 6.70
CA ALA A 368 11.28 5.12 6.12
C ALA A 368 10.60 6.37 6.67
N VAL A 369 9.29 6.29 6.94
CA VAL A 369 8.51 7.38 7.55
C VAL A 369 8.92 7.64 9.00
N VAL A 370 9.20 6.58 9.77
CA VAL A 370 9.69 6.68 11.16
C VAL A 370 11.12 7.21 11.17
N GLU A 371 12.00 6.72 10.29
CA GLU A 371 13.37 7.23 10.13
C GLU A 371 13.39 8.71 9.71
N LEU A 372 12.50 9.13 8.81
CA LEU A 372 12.35 10.54 8.39
C LEU A 372 11.98 11.45 9.57
N PHE A 373 11.10 11.00 10.46
CA PHE A 373 10.76 11.75 11.67
C PHE A 373 11.87 11.68 12.73
N ALA A 374 12.54 10.53 12.88
CA ALA A 374 13.65 10.35 13.82
C ALA A 374 14.85 11.26 13.48
N GLN A 375 15.27 11.31 12.21
CA GLN A 375 16.33 12.21 11.74
C GLN A 375 15.94 13.70 11.88
N ALA A 376 14.66 14.01 11.89
CA ALA A 376 14.13 15.34 12.16
C ALA A 376 13.95 15.64 13.67
N GLY A 377 14.38 14.73 14.56
CA GLY A 377 14.41 14.92 16.01
C GLY A 377 13.19 14.41 16.77
N ALA A 378 12.26 13.68 16.13
CA ALA A 378 11.16 13.04 16.85
C ALA A 378 11.67 11.82 17.67
N PRO A 379 11.17 11.61 18.91
CA PRO A 379 11.43 10.37 19.64
C PRO A 379 10.75 9.21 18.91
N VAL A 380 11.42 8.05 18.90
CA VAL A 380 10.88 6.79 18.35
C VAL A 380 10.28 5.96 19.48
N GLU A 381 9.12 5.35 19.26
CA GLU A 381 8.47 4.49 20.26
C GLU A 381 9.25 3.20 20.54
N THR A 382 9.16 2.72 21.78
CA THR A 382 9.93 1.58 22.31
C THR A 382 9.63 0.25 21.62
N HIS A 383 8.49 0.08 20.94
CA HIS A 383 8.20 -1.15 20.19
C HIS A 383 9.09 -1.30 18.95
N TYR A 384 9.78 -0.25 18.51
CA TYR A 384 10.80 -0.32 17.48
C TYR A 384 12.20 -0.70 18.00
N ALA A 385 12.42 -0.80 19.32
CA ALA A 385 13.77 -0.99 19.89
C ALA A 385 14.50 -2.24 19.36
N SER A 386 13.79 -3.36 19.21
CA SER A 386 14.35 -4.59 18.62
C SER A 386 14.71 -4.45 17.14
N MET A 387 14.03 -3.56 16.42
CA MET A 387 14.30 -3.25 15.02
C MET A 387 15.47 -2.28 14.87
N MET A 388 15.55 -1.27 15.75
CA MET A 388 16.66 -0.34 15.88
C MET A 388 17.95 -1.01 16.36
N ARG A 389 17.87 -2.22 16.93
CA ARG A 389 18.98 -2.96 17.54
C ARG A 389 19.67 -2.17 18.63
N GLU A 390 18.85 -1.66 19.55
CA GLU A 390 19.29 -0.86 20.69
C GLU A 390 20.23 -1.60 21.66
N ASP A 391 20.24 -2.93 21.58
CA ASP A 391 21.07 -3.90 22.30
C ASP A 391 22.44 -4.15 21.65
N VAL A 392 22.65 -3.70 20.40
CA VAL A 392 23.86 -3.98 19.62
C VAL A 392 24.77 -2.75 19.57
N VAL A 393 25.96 -2.87 20.16
CA VAL A 393 27.03 -1.88 20.01
C VAL A 393 27.66 -2.03 18.62
N ILE A 394 27.78 -0.93 17.89
CA ILE A 394 28.49 -0.88 16.60
C ILE A 394 29.99 -0.75 16.92
N PRO A 395 30.85 -1.70 16.52
CA PRO A 395 32.29 -1.63 16.79
C PRO A 395 32.96 -0.51 16.00
N GLU A 396 34.07 0.02 16.52
CA GLU A 396 34.90 0.94 15.73
C GLU A 396 35.65 0.17 14.61
N MET A 397 36.04 0.90 13.55
CA MET A 397 36.63 0.32 12.34
C MET A 397 37.91 -0.51 12.55
N ASP A 398 38.62 -0.24 13.64
CA ASP A 398 39.85 -0.93 14.00
C ASP A 398 39.61 -2.10 14.97
N GLU A 399 38.47 -2.13 15.66
CA GLU A 399 38.04 -3.24 16.52
C GLU A 399 37.47 -4.41 15.71
N GLU A 400 36.77 -4.15 14.60
CA GLU A 400 36.20 -5.20 13.76
C GLU A 400 37.26 -6.16 13.18
N LYS A 401 38.52 -5.71 13.02
CA LYS A 401 39.66 -6.54 12.59
C LYS A 401 40.16 -7.52 13.66
N LEU A 402 39.77 -7.34 14.92
CA LEU A 402 40.17 -8.17 16.06
C LEU A 402 39.11 -9.24 16.41
N ALA A 403 37.91 -9.16 15.83
CA ALA A 403 36.82 -10.11 16.02
C ALA A 403 36.74 -11.12 14.86
N VAL A 404 37.66 -12.09 14.87
CA VAL A 404 37.70 -13.26 13.95
C VAL A 404 37.39 -14.53 14.72
#